data_AF-A0A3D1RXP3-F1
#
_entry.id   AF-A0A3D1RXP3-F1
#
_cell.length_a   1.000
_cell.length_b   1.000
_cell.length_c   1.000
_cell.angle_alpha   90.00
_cell.angle_beta   90.00
_cell.angle_gamma   90.00
#
_symmetry.space_group_name_H-M   'P 1'
#
loop_
_entity.id
_entity.type
_entity.pdbx_description
1 polymer ?
#
loop_
_entity_poly.entity_id
_entity_poly.type
_entity_poly.pdbx_seq_one_letter_code
_entity_poly.pdbx_strand_id
1 'polypeptide(L)' 'MIDRLEPDYIRVNRANWDERVEIHLRDEMGFYGVEAFLDGEDVRPGVEKEEMGDLAGLDVLHLQCHFGLDTLSVA' A
#
# COMPACT_ATOMS: atom_id res chain seq x y z
N MET A 1 -18.10 3.32 26.66
CA MET A 1 -16.92 3.68 25.85
C MET A 1 -15.72 3.11 26.56
N ILE A 2 -15.15 2.02 26.07
CA ILE A 2 -13.91 1.48 26.63
C ILE A 2 -12.80 2.20 25.88
N ASP A 3 -12.22 3.22 26.51
CA ASP A 3 -10.89 3.71 26.14
C ASP A 3 -9.91 2.57 26.44
N ARG A 4 -9.74 1.69 25.46
CA ARG A 4 -8.72 0.65 25.52
C ARG A 4 -7.43 1.34 25.13
N LEU A 5 -6.60 1.66 26.13
CA LEU A 5 -5.20 1.98 25.89
C LEU A 5 -4.65 0.93 24.92
N GLU A 6 -4.15 1.41 23.79
CA GLU A 6 -3.60 0.55 22.77
C GLU A 6 -2.47 -0.30 23.39
N PRO A 7 -2.50 -1.63 23.27
CA PRO A 7 -1.41 -2.47 23.75
C PRO A 7 -0.07 -2.01 23.18
N ASP A 8 0.98 -2.03 24.00
CA ASP A 8 2.31 -1.51 23.60
C ASP A 8 2.83 -2.10 22.29
N TYR A 9 2.56 -3.37 22.02
CA TYR A 9 3.00 -4.01 20.78
C TYR A 9 2.31 -3.45 19.53
N ILE A 10 1.05 -3.02 19.60
CA ILE A 10 0.36 -2.41 18.44
C ILE A 10 0.93 -1.01 18.19
N ARG A 11 1.16 -0.24 19.26
CA ARG A 11 1.77 1.10 19.16
C ARG A 11 3.19 1.02 18.57
N VAL A 12 4.00 0.08 19.04
CA VAL A 12 5.36 -0.16 18.53
C VAL A 12 5.32 -0.64 17.08
N ASN A 13 4.40 -1.55 16.73
CA ASN A 13 4.24 -2.01 15.37
C ASN A 13 3.85 -0.87 14.41
N ARG A 14 2.92 0.00 14.80
CA ARG A 14 2.56 1.18 14.00
C ARG A 14 3.73 2.14 13.87
N ALA A 15 4.43 2.49 14.95
CA ALA A 15 5.57 3.40 14.86
C ALA A 15 6.67 2.86 13.93
N ASN A 16 6.94 1.55 14.00
CA ASN A 16 7.89 0.88 13.12
C ASN A 16 7.41 0.84 11.66
N TRP A 17 6.10 0.75 11.44
CA TRP A 17 5.50 0.87 10.11
C TRP A 17 5.67 2.28 9.55
N ASP A 18 5.25 3.30 10.30
CA ASP A 18 5.29 4.71 9.89
C ASP A 18 6.72 5.15 9.52
N GLU A 19 7.72 4.74 10.31
CA GLU A 19 9.15 5.02 10.03
C GLU A 19 9.60 4.43 8.69
N ARG A 20 9.13 3.24 8.34
CA ARG A 20 9.46 2.61 7.07
C ARG A 20 8.78 3.29 5.91
N VAL A 21 7.51 3.71 6.04
CA VAL A 21 6.76 4.31 4.94
C VAL A 21 7.52 5.46 4.29
N GLU A 22 8.15 6.33 5.08
CA GLU A 22 8.94 7.45 4.54
C GLU A 22 10.08 7.00 3.63
N ILE A 23 10.80 5.92 3.99
CA ILE A 23 11.88 5.37 3.19
C ILE A 23 11.36 4.82 1.86
N HIS A 24 10.24 4.10 1.89
CA HIS A 24 9.68 3.49 0.68
C HIS A 24 9.03 4.53 -0.25
N LEU A 25 8.48 5.62 0.31
CA LEU A 25 7.97 6.76 -0.46
C LEU A 25 9.06 7.51 -1.23
N ARG A 26 10.29 7.55 -0.71
CA ARG A 26 11.43 8.16 -1.44
C ARG A 26 11.83 7.35 -2.66
N ASP A 27 11.54 6.05 -2.64
CA ASP A 27 11.72 5.11 -3.74
C ASP A 27 13.07 5.24 -4.47
N GLU A 28 14.17 5.42 -3.73
CA GLU A 28 15.49 5.73 -4.29
C GLU A 28 16.00 4.65 -5.27
N MET A 29 15.49 3.42 -5.15
CA MET A 29 15.82 2.28 -6.02
C MET A 29 14.79 2.03 -7.12
N GLY A 30 13.71 2.82 -7.19
CA GLY A 30 12.63 2.69 -8.15
C GLY A 30 11.82 1.39 -8.04
N PHE A 31 11.75 0.81 -6.84
CA PHE A 31 11.03 -0.44 -6.61
C PHE A 31 9.51 -0.25 -6.61
N TYR A 32 9.01 0.86 -6.05
CA TYR A 32 7.59 1.14 -5.94
C TYR A 32 7.02 1.87 -7.16
N GLY A 33 7.85 2.56 -7.93
CA GLY A 33 7.40 3.39 -9.04
C GLY A 33 6.57 4.59 -8.57
N VAL A 34 6.88 5.19 -7.43
CA VAL A 34 6.04 6.23 -6.81
C VAL A 34 5.77 7.41 -7.76
N GLU A 35 6.79 7.86 -8.51
CA GLU A 35 6.62 8.93 -9.50
C GLU A 35 5.69 8.52 -10.65
N ALA A 36 5.87 7.32 -11.20
CA ALA A 36 5.00 6.80 -12.27
C ALA A 36 3.54 6.67 -11.81
N PHE A 37 3.31 6.20 -10.58
CA PHE A 37 1.99 6.17 -9.98
C PHE A 37 1.35 7.57 -9.88
N LEU A 38 2.13 8.57 -9.44
CA LEU A 38 1.65 9.96 -9.37
C LEU A 38 1.35 10.55 -10.76
N ASP A 39 2.02 10.07 -11.79
CA ASP A 39 1.75 10.41 -13.20
C ASP A 39 0.55 9.64 -13.79
N GLY A 40 -0.11 8.81 -12.99
CA GLY A 40 -1.34 8.09 -13.34
C GLY A 40 -1.11 6.70 -13.93
N GLU A 41 0.10 6.15 -13.79
CA GLU A 41 0.38 4.78 -14.20
C GLU A 41 -0.07 3.76 -13.14
N ASP A 42 -0.59 2.62 -13.59
CA ASP A 42 -0.73 1.44 -12.73
C ASP A 42 0.66 0.84 -12.53
N VAL A 43 1.18 0.87 -11.30
CA VAL A 43 2.56 0.42 -10.97
C VAL A 43 2.62 -0.99 -10.41
N ARG A 44 1.49 -1.70 -10.36
CA ARG A 44 1.48 -3.07 -9.84
C ARG A 44 2.43 -3.98 -10.62
N PRO A 45 3.00 -5.00 -9.96
CA PRO A 45 3.74 -6.07 -10.64
C PRO A 45 2.94 -6.66 -11.80
N GLY A 46 3.62 -7.01 -12.89
CA GLY A 46 2.97 -7.51 -14.11
C GLY A 46 2.05 -8.73 -13.86
N VAL A 47 2.47 -9.65 -12.98
CA VAL A 47 1.66 -10.82 -12.59
C VAL A 47 0.33 -10.42 -11.96
N GLU A 48 0.28 -9.35 -11.16
CA GLU A 48 -0.97 -8.91 -10.54
C GLU A 48 -1.93 -8.32 -11.57
N LYS A 49 -1.40 -7.54 -12.53
CA LYS A 49 -2.20 -7.01 -13.64
C LYS A 49 -2.78 -8.12 -14.51
N GLU A 50 -1.99 -9.16 -14.78
CA GLU A 50 -2.38 -10.29 -15.62
C GLU A 50 -3.42 -11.18 -14.93
N GLU A 51 -3.25 -11.48 -13.65
CA GLU A 51 -4.08 -12.46 -12.93
C GLU A 51 -5.35 -11.87 -12.32
N MET A 52 -5.38 -10.57 -11.98
CA MET A 52 -6.55 -9.96 -11.32
C MET A 52 -7.72 -9.67 -12.28
N GLY A 53 -7.45 -9.55 -13.59
CA GLY A 53 -8.47 -9.25 -14.59
C GLY A 53 -9.12 -7.87 -14.42
N ASP A 54 -10.35 -7.72 -14.93
CA ASP A 54 -11.13 -6.49 -14.79
C ASP A 54 -11.82 -6.42 -13.42
N LEU A 55 -11.58 -5.33 -12.68
CA LEU A 55 -12.10 -5.10 -11.34
C LEU A 55 -13.27 -4.08 -11.33
N ALA A 56 -13.69 -3.57 -12.49
CA ALA A 56 -14.71 -2.54 -12.58
C ALA A 56 -16.04 -2.96 -11.95
N GLY A 57 -16.54 -2.14 -11.01
CA GLY A 57 -17.82 -2.36 -10.33
C GLY A 57 -17.78 -3.44 -9.23
N LEU A 58 -16.60 -3.94 -8.87
CA LEU A 58 -16.43 -4.87 -7.75
C LEU A 58 -16.02 -4.14 -6.46
N ASP A 59 -16.45 -4.69 -5.31
CA ASP A 59 -15.89 -4.33 -4.01
C ASP A 59 -14.61 -5.15 -3.76
N VAL A 60 -13.43 -4.51 -3.81
CA VAL A 60 -12.13 -5.18 -3.73
C VAL A 60 -11.44 -4.95 -2.38
N LEU A 61 -10.93 -6.03 -1.78
CA LEU A 61 -10.06 -5.99 -0.61
C LEU A 61 -8.65 -6.46 -1.00
N HIS A 62 -7.71 -5.52 -1.10
CA HIS A 62 -6.30 -5.82 -1.35
C HIS A 62 -5.54 -5.87 -0.02
N LEU A 63 -5.02 -7.05 0.35
CA LEU A 63 -4.35 -7.28 1.63
C LEU A 63 -2.84 -7.15 1.49
N GLN A 64 -2.17 -6.69 2.55
CA GLN A 64 -0.70 -6.60 2.62
C GLN A 64 -0.04 -5.69 1.57
N CYS A 65 -0.77 -4.69 1.07
CA CYS A 65 -0.33 -3.72 0.05
C CYS A 65 0.68 -2.66 0.53
N HIS A 66 1.37 -2.94 1.63
CA HIS A 66 2.27 -1.99 2.28
C HIS A 66 1.54 -0.65 2.54
N PHE A 67 2.01 0.48 2.01
CA PHE A 67 1.37 1.79 2.21
C PHE A 67 0.19 2.09 1.26
N GLY A 68 -0.38 1.09 0.61
CA GLY A 68 -1.61 1.24 -0.18
C GLY A 68 -1.43 1.53 -1.66
N LEU A 69 -0.19 1.55 -2.17
CA LEU A 69 0.10 1.93 -3.55
C LEU A 69 -0.61 1.03 -4.57
N ASP A 70 -0.52 -0.28 -4.40
CA ASP A 70 -1.16 -1.26 -5.31
C ASP A 70 -2.69 -1.15 -5.26
N THR A 71 -3.25 -0.88 -4.07
CA THR A 71 -4.68 -0.66 -3.89
C THR A 71 -5.13 0.60 -4.64
N LEU A 72 -4.37 1.68 -4.52
CA LEU A 72 -4.66 2.93 -5.22
C LEU A 72 -4.46 2.81 -6.74
N SER A 73 -3.56 1.93 -7.18
CA SER A 73 -3.30 1.66 -8.60
C SER A 73 -4.46 0.96 -9.31
N VAL A 74 -5.42 0.40 -8.56
CA VAL A 74 -6.65 -0.25 -9.09
C VAL A 74 -7.95 0.44 -8.65
N ALA A 75 -7.84 1.59 -7.98
CA ALA A 75 -8.98 2.33 -7.46
C ALA A 75 -9.70 3.18 -8.52
#